data_AF-A0A1V5FLA6-F1
#
_entry.id   AF-A0A1V5FLA6-F1
#
_cell.length_a   1.000
_cell.length_b   1.000
_cell.length_c   1.000
_cell.angle_alpha   90.00
_cell.angle_beta   90.00
_cell.angle_gamma   90.00
#
_symmetry.space_group_name_H-M   'P 1'
#
loop_
_entity.id
_entity.type
_entity.pdbx_description
1 polymer ?
#
loop_
_entity_poly.entity_id
_entity_poly.type
_entity_poly.pdbx_seq_one_letter_code
_entity_poly.pdbx_strand_id
1 'polypeptide(L)'
;MAAEDLRALAWLHEIERTPPVLVELYRSGFPQTLSLLLPEHVAVTQMAAALAALAETPKEDAPRCTDDLAADYAGIYLTHALRAAPYESVWRDEDQLMMQAPTFAVRDFYTRHGVVVQNWRHQPDDHLSHQLRFVALLLERGERREASRFLRSHLLVWLPMFTEKVGQRAQTRFYADLATLTLACVEACVERLPRVAVIPPVFAASTVSSETGCGIG
;
A
#
# COMPACT_ATOMS: atom_id res chain seq x y z
N MET A 1 -9.96 15.58 -6.02
CA MET A 1 -10.87 14.42 -6.03
C MET A 1 -10.05 13.12 -6.01
N ALA A 2 -9.89 12.36 -7.10
CA ALA A 2 -9.20 11.05 -7.02
C ALA A 2 -7.72 11.11 -6.56
N ALA A 3 -6.97 12.14 -6.95
CA ALA A 3 -5.59 12.31 -6.49
C ALA A 3 -5.49 12.62 -4.98
N GLU A 4 -6.45 13.36 -4.43
CA GLU A 4 -6.49 13.69 -3.00
C GLU A 4 -6.80 12.44 -2.17
N ASP A 5 -7.74 11.62 -2.62
CA ASP A 5 -8.05 10.33 -1.99
C ASP A 5 -6.81 9.44 -1.91
N LEU A 6 -6.07 9.28 -3.01
CA LEU A 6 -4.85 8.49 -3.05
C LEU A 6 -3.74 9.07 -2.16
N ARG A 7 -3.67 10.40 -2.00
CA ARG A 7 -2.74 11.03 -1.04
C ARG A 7 -3.13 10.79 0.40
N ALA A 8 -4.41 10.84 0.72
CA ALA A 8 -4.89 10.54 2.07
C ALA A 8 -4.53 9.10 2.45
N LEU A 9 -4.77 8.14 1.55
CA LEU A 9 -4.36 6.74 1.75
C LEU A 9 -2.84 6.59 1.84
N ALA A 10 -2.08 7.26 0.97
CA ALA A 10 -0.62 7.24 1.05
C ALA A 10 -0.10 7.76 2.40
N TRP A 11 -0.71 8.82 2.93
CA TRP A 11 -0.37 9.38 4.23
C TRP A 11 -0.67 8.39 5.35
N LEU A 12 -1.80 7.67 5.32
CA LEU A 12 -2.12 6.62 6.30
C LEU A 12 -1.16 5.43 6.29
N HIS A 13 -0.57 5.12 5.13
CA HIS A 13 0.41 4.03 4.97
C HIS A 13 1.87 4.43 5.21
N GLU A 14 2.19 5.73 5.32
CA GLU A 14 3.58 6.19 5.35
C GLU A 14 4.24 6.00 6.71
N ILE A 15 3.57 6.47 7.76
CA ILE A 15 4.08 6.44 9.13
C ILE A 15 2.94 6.07 10.08
N GLU A 16 3.27 5.66 11.30
CA GLU A 16 2.27 5.38 12.32
C GLU A 16 1.41 6.63 12.62
N ARG A 17 0.12 6.43 12.88
CA ARG A 17 -0.79 7.50 13.28
C ARG A 17 -1.35 7.19 14.65
N THR A 18 -1.25 8.14 15.56
CA THR A 18 -1.78 7.97 16.90
C THR A 18 -3.32 7.94 16.87
N PRO A 19 -3.98 7.24 17.80
CA PRO A 19 -5.44 7.20 17.83
C PRO A 19 -6.12 8.58 17.83
N PRO A 20 -5.63 9.61 18.56
CA PRO A 20 -6.22 10.95 18.49
C PRO A 20 -6.21 11.55 17.07
N VAL A 21 -5.14 11.32 16.30
CA VAL A 21 -5.03 11.80 14.91
C VAL A 21 -6.02 11.07 14.01
N LEU A 22 -6.18 9.75 14.19
CA LEU A 22 -7.15 8.94 13.43
C LEU A 22 -8.60 9.33 13.75
N VAL A 23 -8.91 9.60 15.02
CA VAL A 23 -10.23 10.07 15.45
C VAL A 23 -10.52 11.47 14.89
N GLU A 24 -9.54 12.36 14.82
CA GLU A 24 -9.73 13.68 14.23
C GLU A 24 -9.95 13.60 12.70
N LEU A 25 -9.21 12.71 12.03
CA LEU A 25 -9.44 12.40 10.62
C LEU A 25 -10.88 11.91 10.39
N TYR A 26 -11.37 11.01 11.25
CA TYR A 26 -12.74 10.50 11.19
C TYR A 26 -13.79 11.61 11.37
N ARG A 27 -13.60 12.47 12.37
CA ARG A 27 -14.48 13.63 12.61
C ARG A 27 -14.49 14.63 11.46
N SER A 28 -13.40 14.68 10.71
CA SER A 28 -13.28 15.51 9.50
C SER A 28 -14.01 14.93 8.27
N GLY A 29 -14.65 13.76 8.40
CA GLY A 29 -15.51 13.15 7.37
C GLY A 29 -14.87 12.04 6.56
N PHE A 30 -13.61 11.67 6.84
CA PHE A 30 -13.02 10.47 6.26
C PHE A 30 -13.59 9.22 6.95
N PRO A 31 -13.90 8.12 6.23
CA PRO A 31 -13.70 7.89 4.80
C PRO A 31 -14.88 8.29 3.91
N GLN A 32 -15.96 8.84 4.45
CA GLN A 32 -17.20 9.16 3.70
C GLN A 32 -17.00 10.24 2.63
N THR A 33 -16.01 11.10 2.78
CA THR A 33 -15.67 12.16 1.81
C THR A 33 -14.81 11.69 0.63
N LEU A 34 -14.43 10.41 0.58
CA LEU A 34 -13.65 9.88 -0.55
C LEU A 34 -14.43 10.01 -1.85
N SER A 35 -13.78 10.47 -2.91
CA SER A 35 -14.41 10.61 -4.24
C SER A 35 -14.32 9.34 -5.09
N LEU A 36 -13.36 8.45 -4.80
CA LEU A 36 -13.12 7.19 -5.50
C LEU A 36 -14.17 6.12 -5.19
N LEU A 37 -14.80 6.18 -4.02
CA LEU A 37 -15.82 5.23 -3.58
C LEU A 37 -17.05 5.99 -3.10
N LEU A 38 -18.22 5.38 -3.24
CA LEU A 38 -19.45 5.92 -2.66
C LEU A 38 -19.45 5.68 -1.13
N PRO A 39 -20.11 6.53 -0.33
CA PRO A 39 -20.20 6.36 1.12
C PRO A 39 -20.74 4.99 1.57
N GLU A 40 -21.61 4.38 0.77
CA GLU A 40 -22.25 3.09 1.04
C GLU A 40 -21.37 1.89 0.64
N HIS A 41 -20.22 2.14 0.02
CA HIS A 41 -19.31 1.07 -0.36
C HIS A 41 -18.84 0.29 0.88
N VAL A 42 -18.77 -1.03 0.79
CA VAL A 42 -18.46 -1.90 1.93
C VAL A 42 -17.13 -1.53 2.61
N ALA A 43 -16.08 -1.25 1.84
CA ALA A 43 -14.79 -0.84 2.39
C ALA A 43 -14.84 0.53 3.12
N VAL A 44 -15.68 1.45 2.65
CA VAL A 44 -15.87 2.77 3.30
C VAL A 44 -16.61 2.59 4.63
N THR A 45 -17.69 1.81 4.63
CA THR A 45 -18.47 1.55 5.85
C THR A 45 -17.68 0.76 6.90
N GLN A 46 -16.86 -0.21 6.49
CA GLN A 46 -15.96 -0.94 7.39
C GLN A 46 -14.91 -0.02 8.02
N MET A 47 -14.19 0.76 7.21
CA MET A 47 -13.21 1.72 7.73
C MET A 47 -13.84 2.76 8.65
N ALA A 48 -15.04 3.26 8.30
CA ALA A 48 -15.79 4.16 9.16
C ALA A 48 -16.15 3.52 10.51
N ALA A 49 -16.55 2.25 10.51
CA ALA A 49 -16.85 1.51 11.74
C ALA A 49 -15.60 1.28 12.60
N ALA A 50 -14.45 0.96 11.99
CA ALA A 50 -13.18 0.84 12.71
C ALA A 50 -12.77 2.15 13.38
N LEU A 51 -12.87 3.27 12.65
CA LEU A 51 -12.57 4.60 13.18
C LEU A 51 -13.56 5.06 14.25
N ALA A 52 -14.85 4.76 14.09
CA ALA A 52 -15.87 5.01 15.11
C ALA A 52 -15.56 4.25 16.41
N ALA A 53 -15.17 2.98 16.31
CA ALA A 53 -14.78 2.17 17.47
C ALA A 53 -13.56 2.77 18.19
N LEU A 54 -12.57 3.31 17.46
CA LEU A 54 -11.46 4.04 18.06
C LEU A 54 -11.92 5.32 18.79
N ALA A 55 -12.88 6.05 18.22
CA ALA A 55 -13.42 7.28 18.81
C ALA A 55 -14.25 7.01 20.08
N GLU A 56 -14.87 5.84 20.18
CA GLU A 56 -15.71 5.41 21.30
C GLU A 56 -14.93 4.59 22.35
N THR A 57 -13.63 4.38 22.16
CA THR A 57 -12.80 3.58 23.09
C THR A 57 -12.79 4.21 24.49
N PRO A 58 -13.17 3.45 25.55
CA PRO A 58 -13.10 3.92 26.93
C PRO A 58 -11.69 4.33 27.33
N LYS A 59 -11.56 5.31 28.26
CA LYS A 59 -10.25 5.84 28.67
C LYS A 59 -9.35 4.78 29.29
N GLU A 60 -9.94 3.83 30.00
CA GLU A 60 -9.28 2.67 30.61
C GLU A 60 -8.71 1.69 29.58
N ASP A 61 -9.31 1.57 28.39
CA ASP A 61 -8.87 0.70 27.30
C ASP A 61 -7.92 1.39 26.31
N ALA A 62 -7.84 2.72 26.34
CA ALA A 62 -7.05 3.52 25.39
C ALA A 62 -5.56 3.12 25.31
N PRO A 63 -4.84 2.80 26.41
CA PRO A 63 -3.47 2.33 26.32
C PRO A 63 -3.34 1.02 25.53
N ARG A 64 -4.18 0.03 25.82
CA ARG A 64 -4.19 -1.26 25.12
C ARG A 64 -4.52 -1.09 23.64
N CYS A 65 -5.52 -0.27 23.32
CA CYS A 65 -5.86 0.05 21.94
C CYS A 65 -4.68 0.69 21.17
N THR A 66 -3.94 1.57 21.84
CA THR A 66 -2.73 2.19 21.26
C THR A 66 -1.64 1.16 21.01
N ASP A 67 -1.38 0.28 21.99
CA ASP A 67 -0.37 -0.78 21.87
C ASP A 67 -0.72 -1.79 20.76
N ASP A 68 -1.99 -2.19 20.65
CA ASP A 68 -2.46 -3.11 19.60
C ASP A 68 -2.28 -2.50 18.19
N LEU A 69 -2.56 -1.21 18.02
CA LEU A 69 -2.32 -0.49 16.76
C LEU A 69 -0.82 -0.39 16.45
N ALA A 70 0.01 -0.06 17.45
CA ALA A 70 1.45 0.03 17.29
C ALA A 70 2.07 -1.34 16.94
N ALA A 71 1.57 -2.42 17.53
CA ALA A 71 2.00 -3.79 17.24
C ALA A 71 1.67 -4.19 15.79
N ASP A 72 0.46 -3.89 15.31
CA ASP A 72 0.11 -4.11 13.91
C ASP A 72 0.96 -3.25 12.97
N TYR A 73 1.16 -1.97 13.29
CA TYR A 73 2.01 -1.10 12.49
C TYR A 73 3.44 -1.65 12.39
N ALA A 74 4.05 -2.00 13.53
CA ALA A 74 5.38 -2.59 13.55
C ALA A 74 5.43 -3.93 12.79
N GLY A 75 4.39 -4.75 12.93
CA GLY A 75 4.27 -6.05 12.27
C GLY A 75 4.10 -5.97 10.76
N ILE A 76 3.47 -4.91 10.24
CA ILE A 76 3.23 -4.68 8.81
C ILE A 76 4.36 -3.88 8.17
N TYR A 77 4.80 -2.76 8.75
CA TYR A 77 5.64 -1.76 8.07
C TYR A 77 7.11 -1.78 8.48
N LEU A 78 7.44 -2.26 9.68
CA LEU A 78 8.80 -2.17 10.23
C LEU A 78 9.53 -3.51 10.24
N THR A 79 8.87 -4.54 10.77
CA THR A 79 9.48 -5.85 11.05
C THR A 79 9.01 -6.94 10.09
N HIS A 80 7.89 -6.71 9.39
CA HIS A 80 7.22 -7.70 8.54
C HIS A 80 6.85 -9.00 9.29
N ALA A 81 6.72 -8.95 10.63
CA ALA A 81 6.40 -10.10 11.47
C ALA A 81 5.06 -10.77 11.12
N LEU A 82 4.12 -10.00 10.55
CA LEU A 82 2.84 -10.54 10.04
C LEU A 82 2.97 -11.27 8.69
N ARG A 83 4.19 -11.39 8.15
CA ARG A 83 4.48 -11.81 6.77
C ARG A 83 3.76 -10.94 5.73
N ALA A 84 3.49 -9.70 6.10
CA ALA A 84 3.04 -8.64 5.22
C ALA A 84 4.14 -7.58 5.19
N ALA A 85 4.44 -7.07 4.01
CA ALA A 85 5.39 -5.99 3.83
C ALA A 85 4.83 -5.00 2.80
N PRO A 86 4.96 -3.68 3.02
CA PRO A 86 4.38 -2.65 2.15
C PRO A 86 5.22 -2.39 0.89
N TYR A 87 5.97 -3.37 0.40
CA TYR A 87 6.92 -3.25 -0.70
C TYR A 87 6.58 -4.24 -1.82
N GLU A 88 6.44 -3.78 -3.05
CA GLU A 88 6.15 -4.64 -4.21
C GLU A 88 7.16 -5.78 -4.37
N SER A 89 8.44 -5.50 -4.16
CA SER A 89 9.54 -6.46 -4.31
C SER A 89 9.33 -7.74 -3.48
N VAL A 90 8.83 -7.62 -2.26
CA VAL A 90 8.57 -8.76 -1.36
C VAL A 90 7.49 -9.70 -1.89
N TRP A 91 6.59 -9.22 -2.74
CA TRP A 91 5.45 -10.01 -3.24
C TRP A 91 5.68 -10.57 -4.65
N ARG A 92 6.61 -10.00 -5.40
CA ARG A 92 6.88 -10.38 -6.80
C ARG A 92 8.10 -11.27 -6.94
N ASP A 93 9.00 -11.25 -5.97
CA ASP A 93 10.18 -12.09 -5.95
C ASP A 93 9.88 -13.41 -5.21
N GLU A 94 10.42 -14.53 -5.73
CA GLU A 94 10.23 -15.85 -5.12
C GLU A 94 10.90 -15.93 -3.74
N ASP A 95 11.99 -15.18 -3.55
CA ASP A 95 12.75 -15.10 -2.30
C ASP A 95 12.15 -14.09 -1.29
N GLN A 96 11.07 -13.38 -1.66
CA GLN A 96 10.38 -12.38 -0.83
C GLN A 96 11.30 -11.27 -0.29
N LEU A 97 12.30 -10.88 -1.07
CA LEU A 97 13.29 -9.89 -0.67
C LEU A 97 12.87 -8.46 -1.04
N MET A 98 13.29 -7.49 -0.22
CA MET A 98 13.16 -6.06 -0.55
C MET A 98 14.23 -5.62 -1.56
N MET A 99 14.01 -4.47 -2.21
CA MET A 99 14.98 -3.81 -3.11
C MET A 99 15.40 -4.65 -4.31
N GLN A 100 14.49 -5.45 -4.84
CA GLN A 100 14.71 -6.30 -6.01
C GLN A 100 14.34 -5.60 -7.32
N ALA A 101 14.32 -6.36 -8.41
CA ALA A 101 13.98 -5.88 -9.75
C ALA A 101 12.72 -4.97 -9.81
N PRO A 102 11.62 -5.22 -9.05
CA PRO A 102 10.47 -4.31 -9.00
C PRO A 102 10.81 -2.90 -8.49
N THR A 103 11.68 -2.75 -7.50
CA THR A 103 12.11 -1.45 -6.97
C THR A 103 12.80 -0.61 -8.04
N PHE A 104 13.64 -1.24 -8.87
CA PHE A 104 14.29 -0.56 -9.99
C PHE A 104 13.30 -0.21 -11.11
N ALA A 105 12.35 -1.09 -11.42
CA ALA A 105 11.31 -0.81 -12.41
C ALA A 105 10.42 0.37 -12.00
N VAL A 106 10.07 0.49 -10.71
CA VAL A 106 9.35 1.64 -10.16
C VAL A 106 10.19 2.91 -10.26
N ARG A 107 11.48 2.85 -9.90
CA ARG A 107 12.41 3.99 -10.02
C ARG A 107 12.55 4.49 -11.45
N ASP A 108 12.60 3.60 -12.44
CA ASP A 108 12.63 3.97 -13.85
C ASP A 108 11.37 4.73 -14.25
N PHE A 109 10.21 4.30 -13.75
CA PHE A 109 8.96 5.02 -13.96
C PHE A 109 9.02 6.42 -13.33
N TYR A 110 9.46 6.55 -12.09
CA TYR A 110 9.60 7.85 -11.42
C TYR A 110 10.52 8.80 -12.21
N THR A 111 11.67 8.28 -12.66
CA THR A 111 12.68 9.06 -13.40
C THR A 111 12.14 9.61 -14.72
N ARG A 112 11.36 8.81 -15.47
CA ARG A 112 10.72 9.25 -16.73
C ARG A 112 9.74 10.42 -16.54
N HIS A 113 9.21 10.57 -15.33
CA HIS A 113 8.28 11.63 -14.95
C HIS A 113 8.94 12.74 -14.13
N GLY A 114 10.27 12.78 -14.06
CA GLY A 114 11.03 13.79 -13.33
C GLY A 114 10.81 13.74 -11.82
N VAL A 115 10.47 12.56 -11.29
CA VAL A 115 10.28 12.33 -9.85
C VAL A 115 11.53 11.66 -9.29
N VAL A 116 12.04 12.22 -8.19
CA VAL A 116 13.16 11.65 -7.43
C VAL A 116 12.70 11.46 -5.99
N VAL A 117 12.74 10.22 -5.51
CA VAL A 117 12.48 9.91 -4.09
C VAL A 117 13.74 10.31 -3.31
N GLN A 118 13.63 11.37 -2.52
CA GLN A 118 14.80 11.96 -1.85
C GLN A 118 15.43 11.04 -0.79
N ASN A 119 14.67 10.09 -0.24
CA ASN A 119 15.08 9.25 0.89
C ASN A 119 14.93 7.75 0.62
N TRP A 120 15.31 7.28 -0.57
CA TRP A 120 15.25 5.85 -0.92
C TRP A 120 15.99 4.92 0.08
N ARG A 121 16.99 5.46 0.79
CA ARG A 121 17.74 4.73 1.85
C ARG A 121 16.93 4.46 3.11
N HIS A 122 15.88 5.24 3.38
CA HIS A 122 14.99 5.05 4.52
C HIS A 122 13.74 4.27 4.13
N GLN A 123 13.22 4.49 2.92
CA GLN A 123 12.03 3.81 2.42
C GLN A 123 12.21 3.55 0.92
N PRO A 124 12.33 2.28 0.50
CA PRO A 124 12.43 1.88 -0.91
C PRO A 124 11.37 2.52 -1.82
N ASP A 125 11.73 2.69 -3.10
CA ASP A 125 10.87 3.36 -4.09
C ASP A 125 9.55 2.62 -4.34
N ASP A 126 9.55 1.30 -4.15
CA ASP A 126 8.39 0.45 -4.32
C ASP A 126 7.48 0.35 -3.09
N HIS A 127 7.69 1.20 -2.08
CA HIS A 127 6.79 1.29 -0.93
C HIS A 127 5.38 1.76 -1.35
N LEU A 128 4.33 1.18 -0.74
CA LEU A 128 2.92 1.47 -1.01
C LEU A 128 2.60 2.98 -1.02
N SER A 129 3.05 3.71 0.00
CA SER A 129 2.82 5.17 0.10
C SER A 129 3.46 5.95 -1.05
N HIS A 130 4.66 5.57 -1.51
CA HIS A 130 5.34 6.20 -2.65
C HIS A 130 4.60 5.91 -3.95
N GLN A 131 4.19 4.66 -4.16
CA GLN A 131 3.41 4.26 -5.34
C GLN A 131 2.06 5.01 -5.41
N LEU A 132 1.32 5.12 -4.30
CA LEU A 132 0.06 5.87 -4.23
C LEU A 132 0.25 7.37 -4.52
N ARG A 133 1.28 7.99 -3.93
CA ARG A 133 1.63 9.41 -4.20
C ARG A 133 2.01 9.66 -5.64
N PHE A 134 2.74 8.73 -6.23
CA PHE A 134 3.14 8.83 -7.62
C PHE A 134 1.93 8.78 -8.54
N VAL A 135 0.99 7.87 -8.30
CA VAL A 135 -0.27 7.84 -9.06
C VAL A 135 -1.06 9.14 -8.88
N ALA A 136 -1.18 9.65 -7.65
CA ALA A 136 -1.84 10.93 -7.39
C ALA A 136 -1.21 12.08 -8.22
N LEU A 137 0.13 12.14 -8.28
CA LEU A 137 0.85 13.12 -9.09
C LEU A 137 0.54 12.98 -10.59
N LEU A 138 0.54 11.75 -11.13
CA LEU A 138 0.21 11.51 -12.53
C LEU A 138 -1.22 11.99 -12.86
N LEU A 139 -2.18 11.73 -11.96
CA LEU A 139 -3.56 12.18 -12.14
C LEU A 139 -3.69 13.70 -12.17
N GLU A 140 -2.95 14.41 -11.32
CA GLU A 140 -2.94 15.88 -11.29
C GLU A 140 -2.31 16.51 -12.52
N ARG A 141 -1.29 15.85 -13.08
CA ARG A 141 -0.69 16.26 -14.35
C ARG A 141 -1.57 15.91 -15.56
N GLY A 142 -2.70 15.24 -15.34
CA GLY A 142 -3.58 14.77 -16.43
C GLY A 142 -3.02 13.56 -17.19
N GLU A 143 -1.97 12.92 -16.69
CA GLU A 143 -1.26 11.80 -17.31
C GLU A 143 -2.00 10.46 -17.07
N ARG A 144 -3.30 10.44 -17.37
CA ARG A 144 -4.23 9.34 -17.04
C ARG A 144 -3.84 7.98 -17.60
N ARG A 145 -3.24 7.95 -18.80
CA ARG A 145 -2.74 6.69 -19.41
C ARG A 145 -1.56 6.13 -18.64
N GLU A 146 -0.67 7.00 -18.16
CA GLU A 146 0.49 6.60 -17.36
C GLU A 146 0.06 6.14 -15.96
N ALA A 147 -0.90 6.83 -15.35
CA ALA A 147 -1.51 6.38 -14.09
C ALA A 147 -2.13 4.98 -14.25
N SER A 148 -2.90 4.75 -15.33
CA SER A 148 -3.49 3.43 -15.63
C SER A 148 -2.43 2.36 -15.82
N ARG A 149 -1.34 2.68 -16.53
CA ARG A 149 -0.23 1.75 -16.77
C ARG A 149 0.49 1.41 -15.47
N PHE A 150 0.80 2.41 -14.65
CA PHE A 150 1.49 2.21 -13.38
C PHE A 150 0.66 1.35 -12.43
N LEU A 151 -0.62 1.71 -12.23
CA LEU A 151 -1.53 0.97 -11.35
C LEU A 151 -1.64 -0.51 -11.73
N ARG A 152 -1.73 -0.83 -13.03
CA ARG A 152 -1.87 -2.21 -13.51
C ARG A 152 -0.56 -3.00 -13.55
N SER A 153 0.58 -2.33 -13.73
CA SER A 153 1.88 -3.00 -13.86
C SER A 153 2.59 -3.18 -12.51
N HIS A 154 2.21 -2.37 -11.52
CA HIS A 154 2.80 -2.30 -10.19
C HIS A 154 1.75 -2.59 -9.11
N LEU A 155 1.02 -1.58 -8.63
CA LEU A 155 0.14 -1.71 -7.46
C LEU A 155 -0.82 -2.91 -7.51
N LEU A 156 -1.58 -3.09 -8.59
CA LEU A 156 -2.56 -4.19 -8.69
C LEU A 156 -1.94 -5.58 -8.85
N VAL A 157 -0.63 -5.68 -9.06
CA VAL A 157 0.05 -6.99 -9.15
C VAL A 157 0.25 -7.60 -7.77
N TRP A 158 0.36 -6.79 -6.71
CA TRP A 158 0.72 -7.27 -5.38
C TRP A 158 -0.21 -6.80 -4.25
N LEU A 159 -0.84 -5.63 -4.41
CA LEU A 159 -1.72 -5.06 -3.40
C LEU A 159 -2.87 -6.00 -2.97
N PRO A 160 -3.48 -6.82 -3.86
CA PRO A 160 -4.48 -7.80 -3.41
C PRO A 160 -3.93 -8.81 -2.41
N MET A 161 -2.73 -9.36 -2.65
CA MET A 161 -2.09 -10.33 -1.75
C MET A 161 -1.66 -9.69 -0.42
N PHE A 162 -1.15 -8.46 -0.49
CA PHE A 162 -0.87 -7.66 0.71
C PHE A 162 -2.13 -7.46 1.55
N THR A 163 -3.22 -7.05 0.91
CA THR A 163 -4.50 -6.78 1.58
C THR A 163 -5.05 -8.04 2.23
N GLU A 164 -5.06 -9.16 1.52
CA GLU A 164 -5.48 -10.45 2.07
C GLU A 164 -4.62 -10.84 3.29
N LYS A 165 -3.30 -10.70 3.20
CA LYS A 165 -2.40 -11.07 4.31
C LYS A 165 -2.62 -10.20 5.53
N VAL A 166 -2.74 -8.88 5.35
CA VAL A 166 -3.01 -7.95 6.44
C VAL A 166 -4.35 -8.27 7.09
N GLY A 167 -5.40 -8.48 6.30
CA GLY A 167 -6.72 -8.86 6.80
C GLY A 167 -6.74 -10.18 7.58
N GLN A 168 -5.86 -11.14 7.24
CA GLN A 168 -5.74 -12.41 7.95
C GLN A 168 -4.93 -12.34 9.25
N ARG A 169 -4.06 -11.33 9.42
CA ARG A 169 -3.00 -11.34 10.44
C ARG A 169 -3.04 -10.16 11.41
N ALA A 170 -3.55 -9.01 10.97
CA ALA A 170 -3.70 -7.84 11.83
C ALA A 170 -4.64 -8.14 13.00
N GLN A 171 -4.29 -7.68 14.19
CA GLN A 171 -5.12 -7.81 15.39
C GLN A 171 -6.22 -6.75 15.42
N THR A 172 -5.94 -5.57 14.88
CA THR A 172 -6.84 -4.43 14.83
C THR A 172 -7.62 -4.39 13.53
N ARG A 173 -8.89 -3.99 13.62
CA ARG A 173 -9.72 -3.74 12.43
C ARG A 173 -9.18 -2.59 11.60
N PHE A 174 -8.57 -1.59 12.23
CA PHE A 174 -8.09 -0.39 11.53
C PHE A 174 -7.13 -0.72 10.37
N TYR A 175 -6.07 -1.51 10.60
CA TYR A 175 -5.12 -1.82 9.53
C TYR A 175 -5.67 -2.80 8.50
N ALA A 176 -6.53 -3.75 8.90
CA ALA A 176 -7.25 -4.63 7.99
C ALA A 176 -8.20 -3.85 7.05
N ASP A 177 -8.98 -2.93 7.62
CA ASP A 177 -9.95 -2.12 6.87
C ASP A 177 -9.25 -1.04 6.04
N LEU A 178 -8.11 -0.50 6.52
CA LEU A 178 -7.27 0.42 5.74
C LEU A 178 -6.71 -0.26 4.49
N ALA A 179 -6.17 -1.47 4.61
CA ALA A 179 -5.65 -2.21 3.45
C ALA A 179 -6.78 -2.50 2.44
N THR A 180 -7.95 -2.91 2.93
CA THR A 180 -9.14 -3.18 2.11
C THR A 180 -9.65 -1.92 1.40
N LEU A 181 -9.72 -0.80 2.12
CA LEU A 181 -10.11 0.50 1.56
C LEU A 181 -9.12 0.96 0.49
N THR A 182 -7.83 0.80 0.73
CA THR A 182 -6.79 1.16 -0.24
C THR A 182 -6.91 0.36 -1.53
N LEU A 183 -7.10 -0.96 -1.43
CA LEU A 183 -7.32 -1.81 -2.61
C LEU A 183 -8.57 -1.38 -3.39
N ALA A 184 -9.70 -1.20 -2.71
CA ALA A 184 -10.95 -0.79 -3.35
C ALA A 184 -10.84 0.58 -4.04
N CYS A 185 -10.16 1.56 -3.42
CA CYS A 185 -9.91 2.86 -4.05
C CYS A 185 -9.00 2.73 -5.28
N VAL A 186 -7.97 1.88 -5.23
CA VAL A 186 -7.07 1.62 -6.36
C VAL A 186 -7.82 0.96 -7.51
N GLU A 187 -8.65 -0.03 -7.25
CA GLU A 187 -9.49 -0.69 -8.26
C GLU A 187 -10.48 0.29 -8.90
N ALA A 188 -11.22 1.05 -8.09
CA ALA A 188 -12.14 2.06 -8.58
C ALA A 188 -11.43 3.17 -9.38
N CYS A 189 -10.19 3.53 -9.01
CA CYS A 189 -9.38 4.46 -9.76
C CYS A 189 -9.07 3.91 -11.17
N VAL A 190 -8.61 2.66 -11.25
CA VAL A 190 -8.29 1.99 -12.51
C VAL A 190 -9.50 1.85 -13.44
N GLU A 191 -10.69 1.62 -12.90
CA GLU A 191 -11.94 1.54 -13.67
C GLU A 191 -12.32 2.86 -14.35
N ARG A 192 -11.98 3.99 -13.71
CA ARG A 192 -12.23 5.35 -14.24
C ARG A 192 -11.16 5.83 -15.22
N LEU A 193 -10.08 5.06 -15.39
CA LEU A 193 -8.95 5.41 -16.25
C LEU A 193 -9.05 4.71 -17.62
N PRO A 194 -8.42 5.30 -18.67
CA PRO A 194 -8.40 4.67 -19.98
C PRO A 194 -7.75 3.29 -19.91
N ARG A 195 -8.30 2.33 -20.66
CA ARG A 195 -7.66 1.02 -20.84
C ARG A 195 -6.35 1.21 -21.60
N VAL A 196 -5.29 0.61 -21.09
CA VAL A 196 -3.96 0.59 -21.70
C VAL A 196 -3.49 -0.86 -21.77
N ALA A 197 -2.75 -1.21 -22.83
CA ALA A 197 -2.06 -2.49 -22.88
C ALA A 197 -0.97 -2.50 -21.80
N VAL A 198 -0.94 -3.57 -21.01
CA VAL A 198 0.07 -3.80 -19.98
C VAL A 198 0.95 -4.91 -20.49
N ILE A 199 2.24 -4.62 -20.67
CA ILE A 199 3.24 -5.65 -20.94
C ILE A 199 3.79 -6.04 -19.56
N PRO A 200 3.65 -7.31 -19.13
CA PRO A 200 4.23 -7.75 -17.87
C PRO A 200 5.74 -7.44 -17.87
N PRO A 201 6.28 -6.82 -16.82
CA PRO A 201 7.72 -6.70 -16.71
C PRO A 201 8.33 -8.10 -16.68
N VAL A 202 9.29 -8.35 -17.58
CA VAL A 202 10.07 -9.58 -17.60
C VAL A 202 11.06 -9.50 -16.45
N PHE A 203 10.80 -10.24 -15.37
CA PHE A 203 11.81 -10.44 -14.34
C PHE A 203 12.60 -11.67 -14.73
N ALA A 204 13.92 -11.51 -14.88
CA ALA A 204 14.80 -12.64 -15.07
C ALA A 204 14.74 -13.48 -13.78
N ALA A 205 14.33 -14.75 -13.89
CA ALA A 205 14.43 -15.68 -12.79
C ALA A 205 15.89 -15.75 -12.34
N SER A 206 16.14 -15.58 -11.04
CA SER A 206 17.45 -15.82 -10.44
C SER A 206 17.84 -17.27 -10.73
N THR A 207 18.74 -17.48 -11.69
CA THR A 207 19.29 -18.81 -11.97
C THR A 207 20.09 -19.24 -10.76
N VAL A 208 19.52 -20.09 -9.92
CA VAL A 208 20.28 -20.86 -8.94
C VAL A 208 21.14 -21.84 -9.74
N SER A 209 22.39 -21.48 -9.98
CA SER A 209 23.40 -22.43 -10.43
C SER A 209 23.65 -23.42 -9.29
N SER A 210 23.00 -24.56 -9.34
CA SER A 210 23.40 -25.73 -8.55
C SER A 210 24.72 -26.25 -9.13
N GLU A 211 25.84 -25.73 -8.62
CA GLU A 211 27.12 -26.38 -8.81
C GLU A 211 27.05 -27.78 -8.20
N THR A 212 26.97 -28.75 -9.10
CA THR A 212 27.07 -30.17 -8.83
C THR A 212 28.52 -30.42 -8.42
N GLY A 213 28.76 -30.53 -7.11
CA GLY A 213 30.03 -30.96 -6.55
C GLY A 213 30.30 -32.41 -6.95
N CYS A 214 30.93 -32.60 -8.11
CA CYS A 214 31.61 -33.83 -8.47
C CYS A 214 33.02 -33.77 -7.89
N GLY A 215 33.26 -34.48 -6.80
CA GLY A 215 34.58 -34.61 -6.18
C GLY A 215 34.82 -36.07 -5.81
N ILE A 216 35.31 -36.82 -6.80
CA ILE A 216 35.95 -38.12 -6.60
C ILE A 216 37.45 -37.84 -6.49
N GLY A 217 38.08 -38.28 -5.40
CA GLY A 217 39.51 -38.14 -5.15
C GLY A 217 39.87 -38.64 -3.77
#